data_AF-A0A955EER8-F1
#
_entry.id   AF-A0A955EER8-F1
#
_cell.length_a   1.000
_cell.length_b   1.000
_cell.length_c   1.000
_cell.angle_alpha   90.00
_cell.angle_beta   90.00
_cell.angle_gamma   90.00
#
_symmetry.space_group_name_H-M   'P 1'
#
loop_
_entity.id
_entity.type
_entity.pdbx_description
1 polymer ?
#
loop_
_entity_poly.entity_id
_entity_poly.type
_entity_poly.pdbx_seq_one_letter_code
_entity_poly.pdbx_strand_id
1 'polypeptide(L)'
;MMRRAGRRIAWGGLLIGALVTGASATPQEARGLVLEGNRLYEAGDYEAAAARYAEALKADAGLDVALFNQGCAEFERGNLEAAQRLFRTVESGTRDERLAARAAYNLGNAAVRESESEETPDLDTRMSRLREASAHFRRALDLSPRDAESAKGLELTRRRMADLKRQAELQKQMQQMADELSQLAEDQEDAAEESEAQQSQQSQQRDPEEQSETSEPSSDQADSQSQQQQEQSDQQQSEADEQEASQQGSDQQQQQQDAQQQEQSAGSDASSNPTPGEGEQQSASESLQARQQEISEQTKATQKRLDELGQQAGAQQSSDLAQTQQNVQQARAEQERAEEAMQRNDMQQASEAQRQAAEQLRQAAERMQQM
;
A
#
# COMPACT_ATOMS: atom_id res chain seq x y z
N MET A 1 -26.85 77.65 61.59
CA MET A 1 -27.14 78.91 60.86
C MET A 1 -25.93 79.27 60.00
N MET A 2 -26.21 79.76 58.79
CA MET A 2 -25.37 80.54 57.89
C MET A 2 -24.29 79.85 57.01
N ARG A 3 -24.44 80.20 55.73
CA ARG A 3 -23.74 79.82 54.50
C ARG A 3 -22.52 80.72 54.26
N ARG A 4 -21.56 80.25 53.43
CA ARG A 4 -20.91 80.91 52.26
C ARG A 4 -19.77 79.99 51.76
N ALA A 5 -19.83 79.41 50.55
CA ALA A 5 -19.36 79.95 49.26
C ALA A 5 -17.89 80.41 49.33
N GLY A 6 -16.92 79.98 48.53
CA GLY A 6 -16.79 79.11 47.36
C GLY A 6 -15.42 79.41 46.72
N ARG A 7 -14.88 78.54 45.87
CA ARG A 7 -14.08 78.92 44.67
C ARG A 7 -13.71 77.70 43.84
N ARG A 8 -14.02 77.83 42.55
CA ARG A 8 -13.72 76.93 41.45
C ARG A 8 -12.25 77.06 41.07
N ILE A 9 -11.58 75.94 40.79
CA ILE A 9 -10.45 75.91 39.86
C ILE A 9 -10.71 74.75 38.91
N ALA A 10 -11.00 75.12 37.66
CA ALA A 10 -11.06 74.22 36.54
C ALA A 10 -9.62 73.89 36.09
N TRP A 11 -9.32 72.61 35.93
CA TRP A 11 -8.27 72.14 35.03
C TRP A 11 -8.91 71.09 34.13
N GLY A 12 -9.22 71.53 32.91
CA GLY A 12 -9.57 70.65 31.83
C GLY A 12 -8.31 69.94 31.34
N GLY A 13 -8.29 68.62 31.47
CA GLY A 13 -7.40 67.74 30.73
C GLY A 13 -8.25 66.95 29.75
N LEU A 14 -8.19 67.33 28.48
CA LEU A 14 -8.84 66.69 27.35
C LEU A 14 -8.27 65.27 27.18
N LEU A 15 -8.98 64.25 27.70
CA LEU A 15 -8.74 62.85 27.31
C LEU A 15 -9.39 62.64 25.93
N ILE A 16 -8.59 62.72 24.88
CA ILE A 16 -8.95 62.19 23.57
C ILE A 16 -8.94 60.67 23.71
N GLY A 17 -10.09 60.12 24.10
CA GLY A 17 -10.37 58.70 23.94
C GLY A 17 -10.45 58.42 22.45
N ALA A 18 -9.36 57.94 21.84
CA ALA A 18 -9.41 57.31 20.55
C ALA A 18 -10.27 56.04 20.70
N LEU A 19 -11.57 56.19 20.44
CA LEU A 19 -12.48 55.08 20.25
C LEU A 19 -12.03 54.39 18.96
N VAL A 20 -11.12 53.43 19.09
CA VAL A 20 -10.84 52.47 18.02
C VAL A 20 -12.11 51.67 17.85
N THR A 21 -12.98 52.13 16.96
CA THR A 21 -14.04 51.30 16.41
C THR A 21 -13.34 50.21 15.62
N GLY A 22 -13.03 49.09 16.28
CA GLY A 22 -12.69 47.87 15.60
C GLY A 22 -13.87 47.58 14.66
N ALA A 23 -13.64 47.71 13.36
CA ALA A 23 -14.59 47.24 12.37
C ALA A 23 -14.68 45.73 12.56
N SER A 24 -15.67 45.28 13.35
CA SER A 24 -16.04 43.88 13.39
C SER A 24 -16.51 43.55 11.97
N ALA A 25 -15.73 42.74 11.26
CA ALA A 25 -16.14 42.18 9.99
C ALA A 25 -17.54 41.60 10.15
N THR A 26 -18.40 41.87 9.17
CA THR A 26 -19.81 41.49 9.32
C THR A 26 -19.97 39.98 9.12
N PRO A 27 -20.91 39.31 9.79
CA PRO A 27 -21.23 37.90 9.53
C PRO A 27 -21.56 37.60 8.05
N GLN A 28 -21.96 38.62 7.28
CA GLN A 28 -22.20 38.53 5.84
C GLN A 28 -20.90 38.39 5.05
N GLU A 29 -19.85 39.09 5.45
CA GLU A 29 -18.52 39.05 4.85
C GLU A 29 -17.85 37.68 5.08
N ALA A 30 -17.92 37.17 6.33
CA ALA A 30 -17.41 35.85 6.67
C ALA A 30 -18.07 34.74 5.84
N ARG A 31 -19.39 34.81 5.61
CA ARG A 31 -20.11 33.88 4.72
C ARG A 31 -19.67 34.00 3.26
N GLY A 32 -19.40 35.21 2.78
CA GLY A 32 -18.85 35.44 1.44
C GLY A 32 -17.51 34.73 1.25
N LEU A 33 -16.61 34.85 2.23
CA LEU A 33 -15.31 34.18 2.23
C LEU A 33 -15.43 32.65 2.26
N VAL A 34 -16.40 32.10 3.01
CA VAL A 34 -16.68 30.65 2.97
C VAL A 34 -17.14 30.21 1.58
N LEU A 35 -18.03 30.95 0.93
CA LEU A 35 -18.49 30.61 -0.42
C LEU A 35 -17.37 30.69 -1.45
N GLU A 36 -16.48 31.67 -1.33
CA GLU A 36 -15.28 31.75 -2.18
C GLU A 36 -14.34 30.58 -1.93
N GLY A 37 -14.07 30.24 -0.67
CA GLY A 37 -13.30 29.06 -0.28
C GLY A 37 -13.88 27.78 -0.85
N ASN A 38 -15.21 27.60 -0.83
CA ASN A 38 -15.88 26.43 -1.41
C ASN A 38 -15.64 26.34 -2.92
N ARG A 39 -15.70 27.47 -3.65
CA ARG A 39 -15.44 27.48 -5.10
C ARG A 39 -13.99 27.15 -5.43
N LEU A 40 -13.04 27.61 -4.61
CA LEU A 40 -11.62 27.28 -4.76
C LEU A 40 -11.37 25.80 -4.45
N TYR A 41 -12.03 25.28 -3.42
CA TYR A 41 -11.97 23.85 -3.07
C TYR A 41 -12.51 22.98 -4.21
N GLU A 42 -13.67 23.33 -4.77
CA GLU A 42 -14.25 22.65 -5.94
C GLU A 42 -13.35 22.73 -7.18
N ALA A 43 -12.52 23.77 -7.29
CA ALA A 43 -11.54 23.92 -8.37
C ALA A 43 -10.21 23.17 -8.10
N GLY A 44 -10.08 22.48 -6.95
CA GLY A 44 -8.85 21.80 -6.53
C GLY A 44 -7.76 22.71 -5.98
N ASP A 45 -8.01 24.02 -5.86
CA ASP A 45 -7.07 24.96 -5.25
C ASP A 45 -7.24 24.98 -3.73
N TYR A 46 -6.77 23.89 -3.11
CA TYR A 46 -6.94 23.66 -1.67
C TYR A 46 -6.14 24.64 -0.82
N GLU A 47 -5.01 25.14 -1.30
CA GLU A 47 -4.23 26.16 -0.60
C GLU A 47 -4.97 27.49 -0.55
N ALA A 48 -5.49 27.97 -1.69
CA ALA A 48 -6.28 29.19 -1.69
C ALA A 48 -7.61 29.02 -0.94
N ALA A 49 -8.24 27.85 -1.01
CA ALA A 49 -9.42 27.53 -0.23
C ALA A 49 -9.15 27.63 1.28
N ALA A 50 -8.09 26.98 1.77
CA ALA A 50 -7.68 27.04 3.17
C ALA A 50 -7.44 28.50 3.63
N ALA A 51 -6.82 29.32 2.79
CA ALA A 51 -6.61 30.74 3.06
C ALA A 51 -7.93 31.52 3.20
N ARG A 52 -8.90 31.31 2.31
CA ARG A 52 -10.22 31.96 2.40
C ARG A 52 -11.00 31.52 3.63
N TYR A 53 -10.96 30.23 4.01
CA TYR A 53 -11.58 29.77 5.24
C TYR A 53 -10.91 30.36 6.49
N ALA A 54 -9.59 30.47 6.50
CA ALA A 54 -8.86 31.11 7.60
C ALA A 54 -9.21 32.62 7.71
N GLU A 55 -9.43 33.31 6.60
CA GLU A 55 -9.94 34.69 6.59
C GLU A 55 -11.37 34.77 7.12
N ALA A 56 -12.24 33.83 6.72
CA ALA A 56 -13.60 33.75 7.25
C ALA A 56 -13.61 33.57 8.78
N LEU A 57 -12.71 32.73 9.32
CA LEU A 57 -12.58 32.49 10.76
C LEU A 57 -11.98 33.68 11.53
N LYS A 58 -11.18 34.53 10.87
CA LYS A 58 -10.74 35.81 11.45
C LYS A 58 -11.90 36.80 11.56
N ALA A 59 -12.81 36.78 10.58
CA ALA A 59 -14.00 37.62 10.56
C ALA A 59 -15.06 37.15 11.56
N ASP A 60 -15.25 35.83 11.68
CA ASP A 60 -16.15 35.19 12.64
C ASP A 60 -15.59 33.83 13.10
N ALA A 61 -15.04 33.81 14.31
CA ALA A 61 -14.43 32.62 14.90
C ALA A 61 -15.45 31.52 15.28
N GLY A 62 -16.76 31.81 15.26
CA GLY A 62 -17.82 30.87 15.60
C GLY A 62 -18.35 30.05 14.40
N LEU A 63 -17.71 30.16 13.23
CA LEU A 63 -18.13 29.45 12.03
C LEU A 63 -17.58 28.02 11.99
N ASP A 64 -18.24 27.09 12.68
CA ASP A 64 -17.89 25.67 12.69
C ASP A 64 -17.75 25.09 11.27
N VAL A 65 -18.60 25.54 10.33
CA VAL A 65 -18.54 25.12 8.91
C VAL A 65 -17.26 25.60 8.23
N ALA A 66 -16.81 26.82 8.49
CA ALA A 66 -15.55 27.33 7.95
C ALA A 66 -14.36 26.55 8.52
N LEU A 67 -14.42 26.22 9.81
CA LEU A 67 -13.41 25.40 10.49
C LEU A 67 -13.35 23.97 9.91
N PHE A 68 -14.51 23.36 9.69
CA PHE A 68 -14.63 22.04 9.05
C PHE A 68 -14.09 22.06 7.61
N ASN A 69 -14.50 23.06 6.81
CA ASN A 69 -14.06 23.17 5.42
C ASN A 69 -12.56 23.47 5.31
N GLN A 70 -11.99 24.26 6.23
CA GLN A 70 -10.54 24.42 6.34
C GLN A 70 -9.86 23.08 6.65
N GLY A 71 -10.42 22.28 7.56
CA GLY A 71 -9.92 20.94 7.86
C GLY A 71 -9.91 20.04 6.61
N CYS A 72 -10.95 20.10 5.79
CA CYS A 72 -11.00 19.37 4.51
C CYS A 72 -9.91 19.84 3.55
N ALA A 73 -9.72 21.16 3.41
CA ALA A 73 -8.68 21.71 2.54
C ALA A 73 -7.27 21.30 3.00
N GLU A 74 -7.00 21.30 4.30
CA GLU A 74 -5.72 20.81 4.84
C GLU A 74 -5.54 19.30 4.65
N PHE A 75 -6.62 18.52 4.74
CA PHE A 75 -6.59 17.08 4.47
C PHE A 75 -6.18 16.79 3.02
N GLU A 76 -6.79 17.49 2.06
CA GLU A 76 -6.46 17.31 0.63
C GLU A 76 -5.01 17.70 0.31
N ARG A 77 -4.49 18.73 0.98
CA ARG A 77 -3.08 19.15 0.89
C ARG A 77 -2.09 18.17 1.53
N GLY A 78 -2.57 17.12 2.19
CA GLY A 78 -1.73 16.19 2.94
C GLY A 78 -1.24 16.74 4.28
N ASN A 79 -1.72 17.90 4.72
CA ASN A 79 -1.40 18.49 6.03
C ASN A 79 -2.23 17.81 7.13
N LEU A 80 -2.02 16.50 7.32
CA LEU A 80 -2.88 15.64 8.15
C LEU A 80 -2.97 16.13 9.60
N GLU A 81 -1.86 16.59 10.19
CA GLU A 81 -1.88 17.11 11.56
C GLU A 81 -2.78 18.34 11.71
N ALA A 82 -2.74 19.26 10.74
CA ALA A 82 -3.56 20.46 10.75
C ALA A 82 -5.03 20.10 10.58
N ALA A 83 -5.33 19.20 9.62
CA ALA A 83 -6.66 18.68 9.38
C ALA A 83 -7.25 18.04 10.64
N GLN A 84 -6.51 17.12 11.28
CA GLN A 84 -6.94 16.45 12.51
C GLN A 84 -7.22 17.43 13.65
N ARG A 85 -6.39 18.47 13.85
CA ARG A 85 -6.65 19.49 14.88
C ARG A 85 -7.96 20.23 14.63
N LEU A 86 -8.20 20.64 13.38
CA LEU A 86 -9.40 21.34 12.97
C LEU A 86 -10.64 20.46 13.15
N PHE A 87 -10.61 19.21 12.69
CA PHE A 87 -11.72 18.27 12.86
C PHE A 87 -12.00 17.95 14.32
N ARG A 88 -11.00 17.75 15.18
CA ARG A 88 -11.20 17.55 16.63
C ARG A 88 -11.89 18.76 17.27
N THR A 89 -11.55 19.97 16.83
CA THR A 89 -12.18 21.19 17.33
C THR A 89 -13.64 21.28 16.88
N VAL A 90 -13.94 20.93 15.63
CA VAL A 90 -15.33 20.86 15.14
C VAL A 90 -16.12 19.79 15.89
N GLU A 91 -15.61 18.56 15.96
CA GLU A 91 -16.29 17.42 16.59
C GLU A 91 -16.68 17.71 18.05
N SER A 92 -15.80 18.35 18.81
CA SER A 92 -16.02 18.65 20.23
C SER A 92 -16.75 19.98 20.49
N GLY A 93 -16.67 20.93 19.55
CA GLY A 93 -17.15 22.29 19.74
C GLY A 93 -18.53 22.59 19.13
N THR A 94 -18.91 21.88 18.07
CA THR A 94 -20.14 22.20 17.34
C THR A 94 -21.40 21.69 18.05
N ARG A 95 -22.51 22.39 17.83
CA ARG A 95 -23.86 21.96 18.26
C ARG A 95 -24.60 21.18 17.17
N ASP A 96 -24.08 21.15 15.95
CA ASP A 96 -24.65 20.38 14.85
C ASP A 96 -24.09 18.95 14.86
N GLU A 97 -24.89 18.00 15.34
CA GLU A 97 -24.50 16.59 15.41
C GLU A 97 -24.11 16.01 14.03
N ARG A 98 -24.67 16.52 12.93
CA ARG A 98 -24.29 16.08 11.58
C ARG A 98 -22.90 16.57 11.22
N LEU A 99 -22.57 17.81 11.58
CA LEU A 99 -21.23 18.36 11.36
C LEU A 99 -20.19 17.66 12.25
N ALA A 100 -20.55 17.35 13.50
CA ALA A 100 -19.72 16.55 14.40
C ALA A 100 -19.47 15.13 13.83
N ALA A 101 -20.51 14.49 13.29
CA ALA A 101 -20.38 13.17 12.67
C ALA A 101 -19.43 13.20 11.46
N ARG A 102 -19.57 14.21 10.58
CA ARG A 102 -18.66 14.41 9.43
C ARG A 102 -17.23 14.68 9.86
N ALA A 103 -17.03 15.45 10.93
CA ALA A 103 -15.70 15.69 11.49
C ALA A 103 -15.08 14.40 12.05
N ALA A 104 -15.86 13.59 12.77
CA ALA A 104 -15.42 12.27 13.23
C ALA A 104 -15.09 11.33 12.05
N TYR A 105 -15.90 11.32 10.99
CA TYR A 105 -15.61 10.57 9.76
C TYR A 105 -14.27 10.98 9.14
N ASN A 106 -14.03 12.29 8.99
CA ASN A 106 -12.79 12.81 8.44
C ASN A 106 -11.57 12.58 9.34
N LEU A 107 -11.73 12.53 10.67
CA LEU A 107 -10.67 12.07 11.57
C LEU A 107 -10.32 10.59 11.32
N GLY A 108 -11.32 9.77 11.02
CA GLY A 108 -11.13 8.39 10.56
C GLY A 108 -10.26 8.32 9.32
N ASN A 109 -10.63 9.07 8.28
CA ASN A 109 -9.88 9.13 7.02
C ASN A 109 -8.45 9.66 7.21
N ALA A 110 -8.27 10.71 8.04
CA ALA A 110 -6.95 11.24 8.35
C ALA A 110 -6.05 10.22 9.05
N ALA A 111 -6.58 9.45 9.99
CA ALA A 111 -5.84 8.39 10.66
C ALA A 111 -5.53 7.20 9.73
N VAL A 112 -6.42 6.86 8.79
CA VAL A 112 -6.13 5.86 7.74
C VAL A 112 -4.99 6.34 6.86
N ARG A 113 -5.06 7.56 6.33
CA ARG A 113 -4.02 8.13 5.47
C ARG A 113 -2.67 8.23 6.19
N GLU A 114 -2.68 8.54 7.49
CA GLU A 114 -1.48 8.53 8.31
C GLU A 114 -0.89 7.11 8.44
N SER A 115 -1.71 6.06 8.58
CA SER A 115 -1.25 4.66 8.63
C SER A 115 -0.68 4.11 7.32
N GLU A 116 -0.93 4.80 6.21
CA GLU A 116 -0.43 4.49 4.88
C GLU A 116 0.78 5.35 4.49
N SER A 117 1.12 6.35 5.31
CA SER A 117 2.25 7.24 5.05
C SER A 117 3.56 6.46 5.15
N GLU A 118 4.49 6.74 4.23
CA GLU A 118 5.88 6.25 4.28
C GLU A 118 6.57 6.63 5.60
N GLU A 119 6.12 7.71 6.25
CA GLU A 119 6.59 8.16 7.57
C GLU A 119 6.13 7.25 8.72
N THR A 120 5.26 6.27 8.46
CA THR A 120 4.78 5.27 9.45
C THR A 120 5.26 3.86 9.09
N PRO A 121 6.58 3.60 9.10
CA PRO A 121 7.13 2.36 8.53
C PRO A 121 6.83 1.13 9.39
N ASP A 122 6.67 1.28 10.71
CA ASP A 122 6.52 0.15 11.60
C ASP A 122 5.06 -0.33 11.75
N LEU A 123 4.90 -1.65 11.81
CA LEU A 123 3.59 -2.30 11.89
C LEU A 123 2.77 -1.85 13.11
N ASP A 124 3.40 -1.61 14.25
CA ASP A 124 2.71 -1.24 15.48
C ASP A 124 2.10 0.16 15.39
N THR A 125 2.83 1.13 14.85
CA THR A 125 2.34 2.48 14.57
C THR A 125 1.20 2.44 13.56
N ARG A 126 1.36 1.72 12.44
CA ARG A 126 0.27 1.55 11.44
C ARG A 126 -0.98 0.96 12.06
N MET A 127 -0.83 -0.11 12.85
CA MET A 127 -1.93 -0.74 13.58
C MET A 127 -2.55 0.20 14.62
N SER A 128 -1.76 1.05 15.29
CA SER A 128 -2.26 2.06 16.22
C SER A 128 -3.14 3.10 15.51
N ARG A 129 -2.67 3.62 14.37
CA ARG A 129 -3.41 4.57 13.53
C ARG A 129 -4.70 3.99 12.97
N LEU A 130 -4.71 2.74 12.52
CA LEU A 130 -5.93 2.06 12.06
C LEU A 130 -6.93 1.80 13.21
N ARG A 131 -6.45 1.58 14.44
CA ARG A 131 -7.33 1.50 15.62
C ARG A 131 -7.95 2.86 15.96
N GLU A 132 -7.17 3.94 15.86
CA GLU A 132 -7.66 5.32 16.00
C GLU A 132 -8.73 5.62 14.93
N ALA A 133 -8.45 5.30 13.67
CA ALA A 133 -9.42 5.43 12.58
C ALA A 133 -10.73 4.69 12.86
N SER A 134 -10.63 3.42 13.31
CA SER A 134 -11.80 2.62 13.68
C SER A 134 -12.60 3.20 14.85
N ALA A 135 -11.96 3.91 15.79
CA ALA A 135 -12.65 4.62 16.86
C ALA A 135 -13.41 5.84 16.32
N HIS A 136 -12.80 6.60 15.42
CA HIS A 136 -13.41 7.76 14.79
C HIS A 136 -14.59 7.40 13.88
N PHE A 137 -14.50 6.35 13.06
CA PHE A 137 -15.66 5.89 12.27
C PHE A 137 -16.81 5.39 13.15
N ARG A 138 -16.51 4.69 14.24
CA ARG A 138 -17.55 4.30 15.22
C ARG A 138 -18.20 5.53 15.84
N ARG A 139 -17.40 6.54 16.19
CA ARG A 139 -17.91 7.79 16.74
C ARG A 139 -18.81 8.54 15.75
N ALA A 140 -18.46 8.54 14.47
CA ALA A 140 -19.32 9.08 13.41
C ALA A 140 -20.65 8.31 13.31
N LEU A 141 -20.63 6.98 13.41
CA LEU A 141 -21.83 6.14 13.44
C LEU A 141 -22.68 6.30 14.71
N ASP A 142 -22.06 6.58 15.85
CA ASP A 142 -22.79 6.89 17.10
C ASP A 142 -23.59 8.19 16.96
N LEU A 143 -23.06 9.17 16.22
CA LEU A 143 -23.71 10.45 15.92
C LEU A 143 -24.69 10.37 14.74
N SER A 144 -24.37 9.55 13.73
CA SER A 144 -25.16 9.35 12.52
C SER A 144 -25.24 7.86 12.15
N PRO A 145 -26.18 7.10 12.75
CA PRO A 145 -26.24 5.63 12.58
C PRO A 145 -26.53 5.13 11.17
N ARG A 146 -26.92 6.02 10.24
CA ARG A 146 -27.23 5.70 8.84
C ARG A 146 -26.16 6.22 7.87
N ASP A 147 -25.02 6.68 8.39
CA ASP A 147 -23.90 7.09 7.56
C ASP A 147 -23.22 5.87 6.92
N ALA A 148 -23.53 5.65 5.64
CA ALA A 148 -22.98 4.55 4.86
C ALA A 148 -21.46 4.70 4.64
N GLU A 149 -20.95 5.93 4.57
CA GLU A 149 -19.53 6.21 4.34
C GLU A 149 -18.72 5.82 5.58
N SER A 150 -19.18 6.20 6.77
CA SER A 150 -18.55 5.78 8.03
C SER A 150 -18.62 4.27 8.25
N ALA A 151 -19.74 3.63 7.89
CA ALA A 151 -19.86 2.17 7.98
C ALA A 151 -18.87 1.47 7.05
N LYS A 152 -18.75 1.94 5.81
CA LYS A 152 -17.77 1.44 4.83
C LYS A 152 -16.34 1.68 5.31
N GLY A 153 -16.01 2.89 5.79
CA GLY A 153 -14.70 3.25 6.31
C GLY A 153 -14.27 2.36 7.48
N LEU A 154 -15.18 2.07 8.41
CA LEU A 154 -14.93 1.15 9.52
C LEU A 154 -14.62 -0.27 9.05
N GLU A 155 -15.39 -0.78 8.08
CA GLU A 155 -15.18 -2.13 7.55
C GLU A 155 -13.85 -2.25 6.80
N LEU A 156 -13.54 -1.30 5.92
CA LEU A 156 -12.26 -1.27 5.19
C LEU A 156 -11.07 -1.18 6.15
N THR A 157 -11.18 -0.35 7.19
CA THR A 157 -10.13 -0.20 8.20
C THR A 157 -9.90 -1.51 8.98
N ARG A 158 -10.98 -2.23 9.33
CA ARG A 158 -10.88 -3.55 9.98
C ARG A 158 -10.26 -4.59 9.09
N ARG A 159 -10.64 -4.62 7.81
CA ARG A 159 -10.07 -5.51 6.81
C ARG A 159 -8.57 -5.28 6.68
N ARG A 160 -8.15 -4.03 6.52
CA ARG A 160 -6.73 -3.67 6.44
C ARG A 160 -5.95 -4.09 7.69
N MET A 161 -6.49 -3.89 8.89
CA MET A 161 -5.86 -4.39 10.12
C MET A 161 -5.71 -5.92 10.13
N ALA A 162 -6.67 -6.66 9.58
CA ALA A 162 -6.61 -8.11 9.49
C ALA A 162 -5.56 -8.56 8.46
N ASP A 163 -5.48 -7.87 7.32
CA ASP A 163 -4.52 -8.17 6.27
C ASP A 163 -3.08 -7.88 6.72
N LEU A 164 -2.83 -6.74 7.38
CA LEU A 164 -1.52 -6.43 7.97
C LEU A 164 -1.08 -7.48 9.00
N LYS A 165 -2.00 -7.96 9.84
CA LYS A 165 -1.70 -9.06 10.78
C LYS A 165 -1.38 -10.37 10.06
N ARG A 166 -2.11 -10.68 8.98
CA ARG A 166 -1.86 -11.89 8.19
C ARG A 166 -0.49 -11.82 7.53
N GLN A 167 -0.14 -10.70 6.90
CA GLN A 167 1.18 -10.48 6.31
C GLN A 167 2.29 -10.64 7.35
N ALA A 168 2.15 -10.03 8.53
CA ALA A 168 3.13 -10.16 9.60
C ALA A 168 3.30 -11.61 10.11
N GLU A 169 2.21 -12.37 10.21
CA GLU A 169 2.27 -13.79 10.59
C GLU A 169 2.92 -14.65 9.51
N LEU A 170 2.60 -14.40 8.23
CA LEU A 170 3.24 -15.09 7.09
C LEU A 170 4.74 -14.81 7.06
N GLN A 171 5.16 -13.55 7.24
CA GLN A 171 6.56 -13.17 7.27
C GLN A 171 7.31 -13.87 8.42
N LYS A 172 6.66 -13.98 9.59
CA LYS A 172 7.21 -14.72 10.72
C LYS A 172 7.34 -16.22 10.43
N GLN A 173 6.36 -16.83 9.78
CA GLN A 173 6.43 -18.25 9.38
C GLN A 173 7.54 -18.50 8.35
N MET A 174 7.69 -17.60 7.38
CA MET A 174 8.79 -17.66 6.41
C MET A 174 10.15 -17.56 7.08
N GLN A 175 10.32 -16.63 8.04
CA GLN A 175 11.57 -16.52 8.80
C GLN A 175 11.86 -17.79 9.59
N GLN A 176 10.86 -18.38 10.25
CA GLN A 176 11.03 -19.64 10.98
C GLN A 176 11.42 -20.79 10.06
N MET A 177 10.82 -20.88 8.87
CA MET A 177 11.17 -21.88 7.87
C MET A 177 12.59 -21.70 7.33
N ALA A 178 13.01 -20.45 7.08
CA ALA A 178 14.38 -20.14 6.67
C ALA A 178 15.39 -20.52 7.77
N ASP A 179 15.10 -20.21 9.04
CA ASP A 179 15.94 -20.58 10.17
C ASP A 179 16.03 -22.12 10.35
N GLU A 180 14.91 -22.84 10.19
CA GLU A 180 14.87 -24.31 10.23
C GLU A 180 15.67 -24.94 9.07
N LEU A 181 15.53 -24.41 7.85
CA LEU A 181 16.29 -24.88 6.69
C LEU A 181 17.79 -24.63 6.86
N SER A 182 18.18 -23.48 7.40
CA SER A 182 19.58 -23.16 7.70
C SER A 182 20.18 -24.14 8.72
N GLN A 183 19.44 -24.47 9.79
CA GLN A 183 19.88 -25.47 10.77
C GLN A 183 20.02 -26.86 10.15
N LEU A 184 19.08 -27.25 9.28
CA LEU A 184 19.12 -28.55 8.61
C LEU A 184 20.31 -28.68 7.63
N ALA A 185 20.73 -27.57 7.04
CA ALA A 185 21.91 -27.51 6.18
C ALA A 185 23.20 -27.65 7.01
N GLU A 186 23.31 -26.93 8.14
CA GLU A 186 24.44 -27.07 9.08
C GLU A 186 24.55 -28.50 9.64
N ASP A 187 23.44 -29.11 10.07
CA ASP A 187 23.42 -30.49 10.56
C ASP A 187 23.86 -31.51 9.48
N GLN A 188 23.58 -31.25 8.20
CA GLN A 188 24.02 -32.11 7.10
C GLN A 188 25.52 -31.95 6.81
N GLU A 189 26.07 -30.74 6.91
CA GLU A 189 27.50 -30.49 6.79
C GLU A 189 28.28 -31.22 7.90
N ASP A 190 27.85 -31.08 9.16
CA ASP A 190 28.46 -31.77 10.30
C ASP A 190 28.41 -33.30 10.15
N ALA A 191 27.30 -33.85 9.66
CA ALA A 191 27.16 -35.30 9.42
C ALA A 191 28.06 -35.80 8.27
N ALA A 192 28.25 -34.98 7.23
CA ALA A 192 29.17 -35.29 6.13
C ALA A 192 30.63 -35.28 6.62
N GLU A 193 31.02 -34.30 7.42
CA GLU A 193 32.36 -34.22 8.04
C GLU A 193 32.62 -35.40 8.99
N GLU A 194 31.65 -35.79 9.83
CA GLU A 194 31.78 -36.98 10.70
C GLU A 194 31.92 -38.27 9.89
N SER A 195 31.18 -38.41 8.79
CA SER A 195 31.26 -39.58 7.90
C SER A 195 32.63 -39.66 7.23
N GLU A 196 33.17 -38.55 6.72
CA GLU A 196 34.53 -38.49 6.16
C GLU A 196 35.62 -38.81 7.21
N ALA A 197 35.46 -38.31 8.44
CA ALA A 197 36.37 -38.58 9.55
C ALA A 197 36.37 -40.07 9.96
N GLN A 198 35.20 -40.73 9.97
CA GLN A 198 35.12 -42.17 10.25
C GLN A 198 35.74 -43.02 9.13
N GLN A 199 35.51 -42.65 7.86
CA GLN A 199 36.05 -43.37 6.72
C GLN A 199 37.58 -43.27 6.65
N SER A 200 38.15 -42.13 7.02
CA SER A 200 39.59 -41.92 7.10
C SER A 200 40.24 -42.63 8.30
N GLN A 201 39.56 -42.78 9.45
CA GLN A 201 40.04 -43.63 10.56
C GLN A 201 40.01 -45.13 10.23
N GLN A 202 38.97 -45.61 9.54
CA GLN A 202 38.88 -47.02 9.14
C GLN A 202 39.95 -47.41 8.11
N SER A 203 40.40 -46.45 7.31
CA SER A 203 41.49 -46.59 6.33
C SER A 203 42.87 -46.74 7.00
N GLN A 204 43.07 -46.18 8.20
CA GLN A 204 44.33 -46.27 8.95
C GLN A 204 44.47 -47.54 9.82
N GLN A 205 43.40 -48.32 10.02
CA GLN A 205 43.43 -49.57 10.79
C GLN A 205 43.58 -50.84 9.93
N ARG A 206 43.65 -50.74 8.60
CA ARG A 206 44.09 -51.87 7.75
C ARG A 206 45.62 -51.91 7.72
N ASP A 207 46.20 -52.96 8.31
CA ASP A 207 47.64 -53.26 8.20
C ASP A 207 48.07 -53.43 6.73
N PRO A 208 49.31 -53.02 6.37
CA PRO A 208 49.81 -53.01 5.01
C PRO A 208 50.50 -54.35 4.67
N GLU A 209 49.74 -55.43 4.52
CA GLU A 209 50.26 -56.68 3.94
C GLU A 209 49.32 -57.21 2.87
N GLU A 210 49.41 -56.63 1.67
CA GLU A 210 49.57 -57.35 0.40
C GLU A 210 49.63 -56.31 -0.74
N GLN A 211 50.80 -56.22 -1.39
CA GLN A 211 50.98 -55.42 -2.60
C GLN A 211 50.83 -56.31 -3.84
N SER A 212 50.28 -55.68 -4.90
CA SER A 212 50.32 -56.04 -6.34
C SER A 212 49.19 -56.98 -6.81
N GLU A 213 48.37 -56.70 -7.83
CA GLU A 213 48.36 -55.69 -8.90
C GLU A 213 46.89 -55.39 -9.33
N THR A 214 46.73 -54.27 -10.06
CA THR A 214 45.61 -53.89 -10.93
C THR A 214 44.26 -53.52 -10.31
N SER A 215 44.00 -52.21 -10.21
CA SER A 215 42.87 -51.47 -10.84
C SER A 215 42.94 -49.99 -10.40
N GLU A 216 42.89 -49.06 -11.35
CA GLU A 216 42.84 -47.62 -11.10
C GLU A 216 41.67 -47.25 -10.16
N PRO A 217 41.86 -46.35 -9.17
CA PRO A 217 40.77 -45.92 -8.32
C PRO A 217 39.91 -44.91 -9.09
N SER A 218 38.64 -45.24 -9.24
CA SER A 218 37.58 -44.40 -9.77
C SER A 218 37.42 -43.10 -8.96
N SER A 219 38.07 -42.03 -9.45
CA SER A 219 37.95 -40.65 -8.97
C SER A 219 36.70 -39.93 -9.49
N ASP A 220 35.97 -40.52 -10.44
CA ASP A 220 34.79 -39.88 -11.06
C ASP A 220 33.52 -39.87 -10.18
N GLN A 221 33.48 -40.68 -9.12
CA GLN A 221 32.25 -40.87 -8.32
C GLN A 221 32.14 -39.88 -7.15
N ALA A 222 33.26 -39.35 -6.65
CA ALA A 222 33.28 -38.29 -5.64
C ALA A 222 33.04 -36.91 -6.26
N ASP A 223 33.70 -36.62 -7.40
CA ASP A 223 33.52 -35.35 -8.13
C ASP A 223 32.07 -35.19 -8.65
N SER A 224 31.41 -36.29 -9.03
CA SER A 224 30.00 -36.25 -9.46
C SER A 224 29.02 -35.99 -8.30
N GLN A 225 29.37 -36.38 -7.07
CA GLN A 225 28.52 -36.15 -5.89
C GLN A 225 28.69 -34.71 -5.36
N SER A 226 29.91 -34.17 -5.41
CA SER A 226 30.20 -32.79 -5.07
C SER A 226 29.56 -31.79 -6.04
N GLN A 227 29.59 -32.10 -7.36
CA GLN A 227 28.90 -31.26 -8.36
C GLN A 227 27.37 -31.32 -8.22
N GLN A 228 26.78 -32.47 -7.86
CA GLN A 228 25.34 -32.57 -7.65
C GLN A 228 24.85 -31.81 -6.41
N GLN A 229 25.63 -31.78 -5.33
CA GLN A 229 25.31 -30.98 -4.14
C GLN A 229 25.44 -29.48 -4.40
N GLN A 230 26.44 -29.07 -5.19
CA GLN A 230 26.65 -27.66 -5.54
C GLN A 230 25.59 -27.15 -6.54
N GLU A 231 25.13 -27.99 -7.47
CA GLU A 231 24.00 -27.67 -8.33
C GLU A 231 22.66 -27.62 -7.55
N GLN A 232 22.46 -28.45 -6.53
CA GLN A 232 21.27 -28.38 -5.68
C GLN A 232 21.26 -27.14 -4.77
N SER A 233 22.42 -26.72 -4.24
CA SER A 233 22.52 -25.49 -3.44
C SER A 233 22.30 -24.24 -4.29
N ASP A 234 22.88 -24.18 -5.49
CA ASP A 234 22.68 -23.04 -6.40
C ASP A 234 21.22 -22.97 -6.90
N GLN A 235 20.56 -24.13 -7.07
CA GLN A 235 19.15 -24.19 -7.47
C GLN A 235 18.21 -23.76 -6.34
N GLN A 236 18.46 -24.15 -5.09
CA GLN A 236 17.70 -23.68 -3.92
C GLN A 236 17.89 -22.19 -3.63
N GLN A 237 19.09 -21.65 -3.86
CA GLN A 237 19.35 -20.23 -3.70
C GLN A 237 18.65 -19.41 -4.80
N SER A 238 18.58 -19.94 -6.03
CA SER A 238 17.82 -19.31 -7.11
C SER A 238 16.30 -19.34 -6.88
N GLU A 239 15.76 -20.41 -6.27
CA GLU A 239 14.34 -20.52 -5.92
C GLU A 239 13.95 -19.60 -4.76
N ALA A 240 14.87 -19.35 -3.82
CA ALA A 240 14.68 -18.40 -2.72
C ALA A 240 14.66 -16.94 -3.24
N ASP A 241 15.58 -16.59 -4.14
CA ASP A 241 15.63 -15.27 -4.78
C ASP A 241 14.42 -15.04 -5.72
N GLU A 242 13.94 -16.07 -6.43
CA GLU A 242 12.70 -16.01 -7.22
C GLU A 242 11.45 -15.90 -6.33
N GLN A 243 11.46 -16.49 -5.13
CA GLN A 243 10.36 -16.36 -4.18
C GLN A 243 10.31 -14.96 -3.52
N GLU A 244 11.45 -14.35 -3.17
CA GLU A 244 11.49 -12.95 -2.70
C GLU A 244 11.04 -11.98 -3.81
N ALA A 245 11.46 -12.20 -5.05
CA ALA A 245 11.01 -11.40 -6.19
C ALA A 245 9.50 -11.56 -6.45
N SER A 246 8.95 -12.78 -6.28
CA SER A 246 7.50 -13.03 -6.41
C SER A 246 6.69 -12.41 -5.26
N GLN A 247 7.27 -12.28 -4.06
CA GLN A 247 6.62 -11.65 -2.91
C GLN A 247 6.55 -10.12 -3.07
N GLN A 248 7.63 -9.48 -3.54
CA GLN A 248 7.59 -8.04 -3.88
C GLN A 248 6.55 -7.73 -4.97
N GLY A 249 6.41 -8.61 -5.97
CA GLY A 249 5.35 -8.50 -6.97
C GLY A 249 3.94 -8.65 -6.38
N SER A 250 3.75 -9.56 -5.42
CA SER A 250 2.45 -9.81 -4.80
C SER A 250 1.96 -8.69 -3.87
N ASP A 251 2.86 -8.06 -3.08
CA ASP A 251 2.52 -6.92 -2.22
C ASP A 251 2.19 -5.67 -3.05
N GLN A 252 2.86 -5.50 -4.20
CA GLN A 252 2.58 -4.40 -5.13
C GLN A 252 1.28 -4.63 -5.92
N GLN A 253 0.95 -5.89 -6.23
CA GLN A 253 -0.32 -6.29 -6.85
C GLN A 253 -1.51 -6.12 -5.89
N GLN A 254 -1.30 -6.29 -4.58
CA GLN A 254 -2.32 -6.04 -3.56
C GLN A 254 -2.55 -4.55 -3.29
N GLN A 255 -1.49 -3.72 -3.33
CA GLN A 255 -1.64 -2.25 -3.35
C GLN A 255 -2.39 -1.75 -4.60
N GLN A 256 -2.18 -2.37 -5.77
CA GLN A 256 -2.91 -2.02 -6.99
C GLN A 256 -4.40 -2.45 -6.97
N GLN A 257 -4.73 -3.56 -6.30
CA GLN A 257 -6.15 -3.93 -6.08
C GLN A 257 -6.87 -2.97 -5.13
N ASP A 258 -6.18 -2.46 -4.11
CA ASP A 258 -6.70 -1.42 -3.22
C ASP A 258 -6.89 -0.08 -3.97
N ALA A 259 -5.97 0.29 -4.86
CA ALA A 259 -6.09 1.47 -5.73
C ALA A 259 -7.26 1.36 -6.73
N GLN A 260 -7.45 0.19 -7.35
CA GLN A 260 -8.60 -0.05 -8.25
C GLN A 260 -9.96 -0.06 -7.52
N GLN A 261 -9.99 -0.45 -6.23
CA GLN A 261 -11.21 -0.34 -5.41
C GLN A 261 -11.50 1.09 -4.98
N GLN A 262 -10.48 1.94 -4.85
CA GLN A 262 -10.66 3.39 -4.64
C GLN A 262 -11.20 4.08 -5.91
N GLU A 263 -10.70 3.74 -7.11
CA GLU A 263 -11.23 4.27 -8.38
C GLU A 263 -12.68 3.85 -8.65
N GLN A 264 -13.06 2.61 -8.30
CA GLN A 264 -14.45 2.15 -8.40
C GLN A 264 -15.38 2.80 -7.35
N SER A 265 -14.83 3.31 -6.24
CA SER A 265 -15.58 4.07 -5.24
C SER A 265 -15.80 5.54 -5.63
N ALA A 266 -15.00 6.09 -6.55
CA ALA A 266 -15.19 7.43 -7.11
C ALA A 266 -16.30 7.47 -8.18
N GLY A 267 -16.76 6.31 -8.66
CA GLY A 267 -17.79 6.18 -9.70
C GLY A 267 -19.25 6.33 -9.26
N SER A 268 -19.54 6.63 -7.98
CA SER A 268 -20.93 6.81 -7.51
C SER A 268 -21.39 8.25 -7.30
N ASP A 269 -20.56 9.25 -7.59
CA ASP A 269 -20.98 10.66 -7.62
C ASP A 269 -21.07 11.19 -9.05
N ALA A 270 -22.21 10.96 -9.69
CA ALA A 270 -22.57 11.68 -10.91
C ALA A 270 -23.05 13.10 -10.53
N SER A 271 -22.12 14.04 -10.38
CA SER A 271 -22.31 15.43 -10.86
C SER A 271 -21.04 16.29 -10.85
N SER A 272 -19.95 15.86 -11.50
CA SER A 272 -19.01 16.76 -12.21
C SER A 272 -17.85 15.94 -12.76
N ASN A 273 -17.67 15.96 -14.09
CA ASN A 273 -16.48 15.41 -14.76
C ASN A 273 -15.20 16.09 -14.23
N PRO A 274 -14.17 15.35 -13.81
CA PRO A 274 -12.80 15.76 -14.03
C PRO A 274 -12.23 14.97 -15.22
N THR A 275 -11.68 15.70 -16.19
CA THR A 275 -10.71 15.12 -17.12
C THR A 275 -9.45 14.83 -16.30
N PRO A 276 -8.90 13.59 -16.30
CA PRO A 276 -7.70 13.26 -15.53
C PRO A 276 -6.52 14.15 -15.95
N GLY A 277 -5.75 14.63 -14.99
CA GLY A 277 -4.57 15.44 -15.24
C GLY A 277 -3.41 14.62 -15.83
N GLU A 278 -2.54 15.27 -16.60
CA GLU A 278 -1.40 14.63 -17.30
C GLU A 278 -0.45 13.86 -16.34
N GLY A 279 -0.38 14.26 -15.07
CA GLY A 279 0.44 13.58 -14.05
C GLY A 279 -0.13 12.24 -13.53
N GLU A 280 -1.46 12.10 -13.46
CA GLU A 280 -2.11 10.84 -13.07
C GLU A 280 -2.06 9.83 -14.23
N GLN A 281 -2.15 10.32 -15.47
CA GLN A 281 -2.01 9.50 -16.67
C GLN A 281 -0.59 8.96 -16.84
N GLN A 282 0.44 9.74 -16.47
CA GLN A 282 1.83 9.29 -16.49
C GLN A 282 2.08 8.16 -15.48
N SER A 283 1.65 8.33 -14.22
CA SER A 283 1.81 7.30 -13.19
C SER A 283 1.03 6.01 -13.50
N ALA A 284 -0.19 6.13 -14.04
CA ALA A 284 -0.97 5.00 -14.53
C ALA A 284 -0.31 4.30 -15.74
N SER A 285 0.35 5.05 -16.62
CA SER A 285 1.07 4.48 -17.77
C SER A 285 2.35 3.76 -17.37
N GLU A 286 3.09 4.28 -16.40
CA GLU A 286 4.32 3.68 -15.87
C GLU A 286 4.02 2.38 -15.12
N SER A 287 2.97 2.36 -14.31
CA SER A 287 2.52 1.14 -13.61
C SER A 287 2.03 0.04 -14.56
N LEU A 288 1.35 0.40 -15.65
CA LEU A 288 0.93 -0.56 -16.68
C LEU A 288 2.11 -1.12 -17.49
N GLN A 289 3.13 -0.30 -17.75
CA GLN A 289 4.36 -0.76 -18.42
C GLN A 289 5.18 -1.70 -17.53
N ALA A 290 5.33 -1.39 -16.25
CA ALA A 290 6.02 -2.27 -15.29
C ALA A 290 5.33 -3.63 -15.21
N ARG A 291 3.99 -3.63 -15.12
CA ARG A 291 3.19 -4.85 -15.12
C ARG A 291 3.31 -5.65 -16.42
N GLN A 292 3.43 -4.98 -17.57
CA GLN A 292 3.67 -5.68 -18.84
C GLN A 292 5.00 -6.44 -18.83
N GLN A 293 6.05 -5.80 -18.32
CA GLN A 293 7.38 -6.41 -18.24
C GLN A 293 7.37 -7.65 -17.35
N GLU A 294 6.73 -7.58 -16.19
CA GLU A 294 6.60 -8.71 -15.26
C GLU A 294 5.88 -9.90 -15.91
N ILE A 295 4.72 -9.67 -16.55
CA ILE A 295 3.98 -10.75 -17.24
C ILE A 295 4.86 -11.34 -18.36
N SER A 296 5.64 -10.51 -19.08
CA SER A 296 6.57 -10.96 -20.12
C SER A 296 7.65 -11.90 -19.57
N GLU A 297 8.25 -11.55 -18.43
CA GLU A 297 9.25 -12.37 -17.75
C GLU A 297 8.67 -13.69 -17.25
N GLN A 298 7.51 -13.64 -16.58
CA GLN A 298 6.80 -14.84 -16.14
C GLN A 298 6.45 -15.77 -17.31
N THR A 299 6.08 -15.21 -18.46
CA THR A 299 5.78 -15.99 -19.67
C THR A 299 7.02 -16.67 -20.24
N LYS A 300 8.18 -16.01 -20.21
CA LYS A 300 9.45 -16.61 -20.62
C LYS A 300 9.88 -17.72 -19.68
N ALA A 301 9.78 -17.51 -18.37
CA ALA A 301 10.10 -18.51 -17.36
C ALA A 301 9.17 -19.74 -17.49
N THR A 302 7.87 -19.51 -17.63
CA THR A 302 6.86 -20.56 -17.84
C THR A 302 7.14 -21.37 -19.11
N GLN A 303 7.52 -20.69 -20.21
CA GLN A 303 7.89 -21.39 -21.44
C GLN A 303 9.14 -22.25 -21.25
N LYS A 304 10.19 -21.71 -20.61
CA LYS A 304 11.44 -22.44 -20.39
C LYS A 304 11.18 -23.73 -19.61
N ARG A 305 10.41 -23.64 -18.52
CA ARG A 305 10.00 -24.79 -17.70
C ARG A 305 9.18 -25.80 -18.50
N LEU A 306 8.31 -25.31 -19.39
CA LEU A 306 7.50 -26.15 -20.27
C LEU A 306 8.36 -26.90 -21.31
N ASP A 307 9.39 -26.26 -21.84
CA ASP A 307 10.34 -26.88 -22.79
C ASP A 307 11.19 -27.96 -22.09
N GLU A 308 11.58 -27.74 -20.83
CA GLU A 308 12.28 -28.72 -19.98
C GLU A 308 11.40 -29.94 -19.66
N LEU A 309 10.15 -29.71 -19.25
CA LEU A 309 9.16 -30.78 -19.02
C LEU A 309 8.89 -31.58 -20.29
N GLY A 310 8.84 -30.91 -21.45
CA GLY A 310 8.64 -31.57 -22.74
C GLY A 310 9.78 -32.50 -23.15
N GLN A 311 11.01 -32.29 -22.66
CA GLN A 311 12.15 -33.17 -22.92
C GLN A 311 12.15 -34.43 -22.05
N GLN A 312 11.48 -34.38 -20.90
CA GLN A 312 11.42 -35.46 -19.91
C GLN A 312 10.14 -36.31 -20.00
N ALA A 313 9.14 -35.83 -20.74
CA ALA A 313 7.78 -36.36 -20.70
C ALA A 313 7.55 -37.65 -21.53
N GLY A 314 6.81 -38.61 -20.95
CA GLY A 314 6.31 -39.82 -21.62
C GLY A 314 4.94 -39.64 -22.31
N ALA A 315 4.46 -40.67 -23.02
CA ALA A 315 3.24 -40.58 -23.85
C ALA A 315 1.95 -40.13 -23.13
N GLN A 316 1.82 -40.35 -21.82
CA GLN A 316 0.65 -39.93 -21.02
C GLN A 316 0.68 -38.44 -20.63
N GLN A 317 1.85 -37.81 -20.54
CA GLN A 317 2.00 -36.37 -20.26
C GLN A 317 1.77 -35.51 -21.51
N SER A 318 1.57 -36.10 -22.69
CA SER A 318 1.44 -35.38 -23.96
C SER A 318 0.18 -34.49 -24.05
N SER A 319 -0.93 -34.87 -23.41
CA SER A 319 -2.17 -34.09 -23.42
C SER A 319 -2.08 -32.86 -22.51
N ASP A 320 -1.57 -33.04 -21.29
CA ASP A 320 -1.42 -31.94 -20.33
C ASP A 320 -0.32 -30.98 -20.77
N LEU A 321 0.75 -31.48 -21.38
CA LEU A 321 1.78 -30.66 -22.00
C LEU A 321 1.22 -29.84 -23.16
N ALA A 322 0.39 -30.43 -24.04
CA ALA A 322 -0.24 -29.71 -25.15
C ALA A 322 -1.21 -28.63 -24.67
N GLN A 323 -1.98 -28.91 -23.62
CA GLN A 323 -2.91 -27.93 -23.04
C GLN A 323 -2.16 -26.80 -22.32
N THR A 324 -1.04 -27.11 -21.67
CA THR A 324 -0.15 -26.13 -21.05
C THR A 324 0.53 -25.25 -22.11
N GLN A 325 0.98 -25.84 -23.22
CA GLN A 325 1.50 -25.08 -24.38
C GLN A 325 0.44 -24.15 -24.96
N GLN A 326 -0.81 -24.60 -25.07
CA GLN A 326 -1.91 -23.76 -25.53
C GLN A 326 -2.13 -22.55 -24.62
N ASN A 327 -2.11 -22.74 -23.30
CA ASN A 327 -2.25 -21.64 -22.35
C ASN A 327 -1.10 -20.63 -22.46
N VAL A 328 0.14 -21.09 -22.57
CA VAL A 328 1.31 -20.20 -22.74
C VAL A 328 1.22 -19.41 -24.06
N GLN A 329 0.72 -20.03 -25.14
CA GLN A 329 0.47 -19.33 -26.40
C GLN A 329 -0.64 -18.26 -26.27
N GLN A 330 -1.73 -18.57 -25.55
CA GLN A 330 -2.80 -17.61 -25.30
C GLN A 330 -2.32 -16.44 -24.43
N ALA A 331 -1.49 -16.71 -23.42
CA ALA A 331 -0.85 -15.66 -22.62
C ALA A 331 -0.03 -14.69 -23.49
N ARG A 332 0.76 -15.21 -24.43
CA ARG A 332 1.53 -14.38 -25.38
C ARG A 332 0.67 -13.55 -26.32
N ALA A 333 -0.42 -14.12 -26.83
CA ALA A 333 -1.34 -13.38 -27.68
C ALA A 333 -2.00 -12.21 -26.93
N GLU A 334 -2.36 -12.42 -25.66
CA GLU A 334 -2.93 -11.34 -24.82
C GLU A 334 -1.87 -10.31 -24.40
N GLN A 335 -0.59 -10.69 -24.28
CA GLN A 335 0.49 -9.73 -24.10
C GLN A 335 0.67 -8.80 -25.30
N GLU A 336 0.67 -9.36 -26.51
CA GLU A 336 0.75 -8.58 -27.74
C GLU A 336 -0.44 -7.63 -27.86
N ARG A 337 -1.65 -8.12 -27.50
CA ARG A 337 -2.86 -7.29 -27.44
C ARG A 337 -2.74 -6.15 -26.42
N ALA A 338 -2.14 -6.41 -25.26
CA ALA A 338 -1.89 -5.39 -24.25
C ALA A 338 -0.90 -4.33 -24.75
N GLU A 339 0.18 -4.75 -25.43
CA GLU A 339 1.17 -3.85 -26.02
C GLU A 339 0.57 -2.97 -27.13
N GLU A 340 -0.22 -3.54 -28.02
CA GLU A 340 -0.95 -2.77 -29.04
C GLU A 340 -1.92 -1.76 -28.41
N ALA A 341 -2.62 -2.15 -27.34
CA ALA A 341 -3.55 -1.27 -26.65
C ALA A 341 -2.81 -0.11 -25.96
N MET A 342 -1.67 -0.38 -25.32
CA MET A 342 -0.81 0.68 -24.75
C MET A 342 -0.27 1.63 -25.82
N GLN A 343 0.14 1.12 -26.98
CA GLN A 343 0.59 1.96 -28.10
C GLN A 343 -0.53 2.87 -28.64
N ARG A 344 -1.78 2.43 -28.54
CA ARG A 344 -2.97 3.21 -28.90
C ARG A 344 -3.49 4.10 -27.77
N ASN A 345 -2.82 4.09 -26.62
CA ASN A 345 -3.24 4.78 -25.40
C ASN A 345 -4.63 4.34 -24.89
N ASP A 346 -5.01 3.08 -25.18
CA ASP A 346 -6.24 2.45 -24.69
C ASP A 346 -5.92 1.67 -23.42
N MET A 347 -5.89 2.39 -22.29
CA MET A 347 -5.46 1.87 -21.00
C MET A 347 -6.42 0.82 -20.42
N GLN A 348 -7.71 0.91 -20.79
CA GLN A 348 -8.71 -0.09 -20.37
C GLN A 348 -8.49 -1.41 -21.10
N GLN A 349 -8.32 -1.37 -22.42
CA GLN A 349 -8.04 -2.57 -23.19
C GLN A 349 -6.67 -3.18 -22.84
N ALA A 350 -5.66 -2.34 -22.54
CA ALA A 350 -4.36 -2.80 -22.07
C ALA A 350 -4.48 -3.56 -20.73
N SER A 351 -5.19 -3.00 -19.76
CA SER A 351 -5.39 -3.62 -18.45
C SER A 351 -6.18 -4.95 -18.53
N GLU A 352 -7.19 -5.01 -19.40
CA GLU A 352 -7.98 -6.23 -19.62
C GLU A 352 -7.13 -7.34 -20.24
N ALA A 353 -6.36 -7.02 -21.28
CA ALA A 353 -5.47 -7.97 -21.94
C ALA A 353 -4.37 -8.48 -20.98
N GLN A 354 -3.80 -7.62 -20.13
CA GLN A 354 -2.86 -8.04 -19.08
C GLN A 354 -3.49 -9.01 -18.07
N ARG A 355 -4.74 -8.80 -17.67
CA ARG A 355 -5.45 -9.72 -16.77
C ARG A 355 -5.66 -11.09 -17.42
N GLN A 356 -6.06 -11.11 -18.69
CA GLN A 356 -6.27 -12.36 -19.43
C GLN A 356 -4.93 -13.11 -19.63
N ALA A 357 -3.84 -12.40 -19.92
CA ALA A 357 -2.51 -12.99 -19.99
C ALA A 357 -2.10 -13.65 -18.66
N ALA A 358 -2.28 -12.95 -17.54
CA ALA A 358 -1.97 -13.48 -16.21
C ALA A 358 -2.82 -14.71 -15.83
N GLU A 359 -4.10 -14.72 -16.20
CA GLU A 359 -4.98 -15.87 -15.97
C GLU A 359 -4.51 -17.11 -16.74
N GLN A 360 -4.11 -16.94 -18.01
CA GLN A 360 -3.58 -18.04 -18.82
C GLN A 360 -2.28 -18.61 -18.25
N LEU A 361 -1.38 -17.75 -17.77
CA LEU A 361 -0.13 -18.17 -17.10
C LEU A 361 -0.41 -18.94 -15.82
N ARG A 362 -1.36 -18.48 -15.00
CA ARG A 362 -1.75 -19.19 -13.78
C ARG A 362 -2.27 -20.58 -14.09
N GLN A 363 -3.17 -20.70 -15.07
CA GLN A 363 -3.70 -22.00 -15.48
C GLN A 363 -2.60 -22.91 -16.06
N ALA A 364 -1.60 -22.35 -16.75
CA ALA A 364 -0.44 -23.11 -17.21
C ALA A 364 0.41 -23.61 -16.03
N ALA A 365 0.70 -22.75 -15.05
CA ALA A 365 1.47 -23.11 -13.86
C ALA A 365 0.77 -24.19 -13.01
N GLU A 366 -0.54 -24.07 -12.79
CA GLU A 366 -1.33 -25.07 -12.06
C GLU A 366 -1.29 -26.45 -12.75
N ARG A 367 -1.28 -26.48 -14.10
CA ARG A 367 -1.14 -27.73 -14.85
C ARG A 367 0.27 -28.31 -14.80
N MET A 368 1.30 -27.46 -14.86
CA MET A 368 2.69 -27.90 -14.71
C MET A 368 2.97 -28.52 -13.34
N GLN A 369 2.27 -28.09 -12.28
CA GLN A 369 2.39 -28.71 -10.96
C GLN A 369 1.76 -30.11 -10.87
N GLN A 370 0.90 -30.47 -11.82
CA GLN A 370 0.21 -31.76 -11.87
C GLN A 370 0.90 -32.77 -12.79
N MET A 371 1.88 -32.33 -13.60
CA MET A 371 2.69 -33.15 -14.51
C MET A 371 3.96 -33.65 -13.83
#